data_AF-A4F771-F1
#
_entry.id   AF-A4F771-F1
#
_cell.length_a   1.000
_cell.length_b   1.000
_cell.length_c   1.000
_cell.angle_alpha   90.00
_cell.angle_beta   90.00
_cell.angle_gamma   90.00
#
_symmetry.space_group_name_H-M   'P 1'
#
loop_
_entity.id
_entity.type
_entity.pdbx_description
1 polymer ?
#
loop_
_entity_poly.entity_id
_entity_poly.type
_entity_poly.pdbx_seq_one_letter_code
_entity_poly.pdbx_strand_id
1 'polypeptide(L)'
;MSYPPQPGQYGPQQGWGPQQPPQDGSQDFWRQVAGGTGGPQPPYPPQPPKKSNTGLIIGLAAGGAALVLVVVVILVFALNGGRDDNQAGGETGGGTSPTTSKTRPTTTSSETGSGIEVGDCVALSVQSGGSLTEEPCGSADSDYEIVEVKSGEDKNGCPDNYSNTYSGDTYCMVLDVVVGDCLTGYSEDDSVLPLKEECASPAAVDQVTKVDTNPTAEQVCKPEEGWYSFQDPPFTACFADKKPA
;
A
#
# COMPACT_ATOMS: atom_id res chain seq x y z
N MET A 1 -68.32 33.04 1.39
CA MET A 1 -67.67 32.88 2.71
C MET A 1 -66.17 32.80 2.41
N SER A 2 -65.44 33.91 2.23
CA SER A 2 -64.88 34.85 3.22
C SER A 2 -64.06 34.14 4.31
N TYR A 3 -62.73 34.28 4.18
CA TYR A 3 -61.69 33.85 5.12
C TYR A 3 -61.59 34.77 6.35
N PRO A 4 -60.95 34.29 7.43
CA PRO A 4 -59.93 35.10 8.08
C PRO A 4 -58.54 34.42 8.14
N PRO A 5 -57.43 35.18 8.01
CA PRO A 5 -56.06 34.72 8.22
C PRO A 5 -55.62 34.96 9.68
N GLN A 6 -54.67 34.17 10.20
CA GLN A 6 -54.04 34.45 11.50
C GLN A 6 -52.59 33.94 11.61
N PRO A 7 -51.78 34.51 12.53
CA PRO A 7 -50.48 35.12 12.24
C PRO A 7 -49.29 34.38 12.89
N GLY A 8 -48.06 34.76 12.48
CA GLY A 8 -46.85 33.95 12.63
C GLY A 8 -46.14 33.94 13.97
N GLN A 9 -44.92 33.36 13.99
CA GLN A 9 -44.01 33.48 15.12
C GLN A 9 -42.52 33.38 14.73
N TYR A 10 -41.84 34.51 14.92
CA TYR A 10 -40.47 34.76 15.38
C TYR A 10 -39.47 33.61 15.46
N GLY A 11 -38.34 33.77 14.77
CA GLY A 11 -37.10 33.04 15.03
C GLY A 11 -36.29 33.64 16.20
N PRO A 12 -35.40 32.85 16.82
CA PRO A 12 -34.26 33.35 17.60
C PRO A 12 -32.96 33.13 16.80
N GLN A 13 -32.22 34.19 16.46
CA GLN A 13 -31.18 34.85 17.26
C GLN A 13 -29.83 34.11 17.20
N GLN A 14 -28.99 34.57 16.26
CA GLN A 14 -27.60 34.17 16.10
C GLN A 14 -26.78 34.66 17.30
N GLY A 15 -26.23 33.72 18.07
CA GLY A 15 -25.29 33.98 19.15
C GLY A 15 -23.85 33.89 18.66
N TRP A 16 -23.13 35.00 18.72
CA TRP A 16 -21.68 35.07 18.54
C TRP A 16 -20.97 34.40 19.73
N GLY A 17 -20.25 33.30 19.46
CA GLY A 17 -19.37 32.63 20.40
C GLY A 17 -17.90 32.76 19.97
N PRO A 18 -16.95 32.78 20.93
CA PRO A 18 -15.54 33.13 20.69
C PRO A 18 -14.80 32.09 19.82
N GLN A 19 -13.95 32.59 18.93
CA GLN A 19 -12.98 31.83 18.14
C GLN A 19 -12.15 30.92 19.04
N GLN A 20 -12.30 29.61 18.85
CA GLN A 20 -11.34 28.62 19.30
C GLN A 20 -10.28 28.39 18.20
N PRO A 21 -9.01 28.20 18.59
CA PRO A 21 -7.92 27.97 17.65
C PRO A 21 -8.12 26.66 16.86
N PRO A 22 -7.60 26.57 15.63
CA PRO A 22 -7.86 25.45 14.74
C PRO A 22 -7.26 24.16 15.30
N GLN A 23 -8.13 23.22 15.65
CA GLN A 23 -7.78 21.85 15.99
C GLN A 23 -7.96 21.00 14.72
N ASP A 24 -6.82 20.48 14.28
CA ASP A 24 -6.58 19.31 13.42
C ASP A 24 -7.85 18.60 12.91
N GLY A 25 -8.23 18.94 11.68
CA GLY A 25 -9.47 18.52 11.05
C GLY A 25 -9.25 17.36 10.08
N SER A 26 -9.72 16.18 10.45
CA SER A 26 -9.99 15.10 9.48
C SER A 26 -11.19 14.21 9.81
N GLN A 27 -11.85 14.33 10.97
CA GLN A 27 -13.00 13.46 11.31
C GLN A 27 -14.37 14.14 11.38
N ASP A 28 -14.47 15.45 11.57
CA ASP A 28 -15.78 16.11 11.75
C ASP A 28 -16.53 16.42 10.44
N PHE A 29 -15.88 16.32 9.29
CA PHE A 29 -16.49 16.60 7.98
C PHE A 29 -17.57 15.58 7.61
N TRP A 30 -17.39 14.30 7.96
CA TRP A 30 -18.34 13.23 7.60
C TRP A 30 -19.69 13.32 8.32
N ARG A 31 -19.80 14.07 9.43
CA ARG A 31 -21.06 14.19 10.17
C ARG A 31 -22.04 15.21 9.59
N GLN A 32 -21.61 16.09 8.69
CA GLN A 32 -22.45 17.21 8.25
C GLN A 32 -23.22 16.97 6.94
N VAL A 33 -22.93 15.89 6.22
CA VAL A 33 -23.60 15.58 4.93
C VAL A 33 -24.82 14.66 5.10
N ALA A 34 -24.94 13.94 6.22
CA ALA A 34 -26.10 13.11 6.53
C ALA A 34 -27.22 13.90 7.24
N GLY A 35 -27.81 14.87 6.53
CA GLY A 35 -29.04 15.54 6.95
C GLY A 35 -30.23 14.57 6.92
N GLY A 36 -30.55 13.96 8.07
CA GLY A 36 -31.69 13.07 8.24
C GLY A 36 -32.24 13.12 9.66
N THR A 37 -33.19 14.02 9.88
CA THR A 37 -34.30 13.99 10.86
C THR A 37 -34.06 13.21 12.16
N GLY A 38 -33.81 13.96 13.24
CA GLY A 38 -33.54 13.44 14.58
C GLY A 38 -34.60 12.49 15.14
N GLY A 39 -34.18 11.24 15.34
CA GLY A 39 -34.85 10.28 16.21
C GLY A 39 -34.20 10.25 17.60
N PRO A 40 -34.94 9.84 18.66
CA PRO A 40 -34.40 9.72 20.01
C PRO A 40 -33.26 8.69 20.05
N GLN A 41 -32.09 9.17 20.44
CA GLN A 41 -30.86 8.38 20.55
C GLN A 41 -30.99 7.35 21.70
N PRO A 42 -30.77 6.05 21.45
CA PRO A 42 -30.80 5.04 22.50
C PRO A 42 -29.65 5.24 23.52
N PRO A 43 -29.86 4.83 24.80
CA PRO A 43 -28.84 4.90 25.83
C PRO A 43 -27.65 4.02 25.47
N TYR A 44 -26.46 4.60 25.44
CA TYR A 44 -25.23 3.89 25.14
C TYR A 44 -24.88 2.88 26.26
N PRO A 45 -24.44 1.67 25.92
CA PRO A 45 -23.92 0.71 26.89
C PRO A 45 -22.61 1.22 27.52
N PRO A 46 -22.31 0.81 28.77
CA PRO A 46 -21.09 1.20 29.46
C PRO A 46 -19.84 0.75 28.68
N GLN A 47 -18.91 1.67 28.47
CA GLN A 47 -17.67 1.38 27.76
C GLN A 47 -16.81 0.38 28.55
N PRO A 48 -16.16 -0.59 27.86
CA PRO A 48 -15.27 -1.54 28.50
C PRO A 48 -14.01 -0.85 29.06
N PRO A 49 -13.44 -1.37 30.18
CA PRO A 49 -12.28 -0.78 30.83
C PRO A 49 -11.05 -0.80 29.92
N LYS A 50 -10.40 0.36 29.77
CA LYS A 50 -9.16 0.50 28.99
C LYS A 50 -8.03 -0.29 29.67
N LYS A 51 -7.48 -1.27 28.96
CA LYS A 51 -6.31 -2.05 29.38
C LYS A 51 -5.04 -1.22 29.17
N SER A 52 -4.19 -1.11 30.18
CA SER A 52 -2.92 -0.41 30.11
C SER A 52 -1.80 -1.33 29.60
N ASN A 53 -1.06 -0.88 28.58
CA ASN A 53 0.04 -1.63 27.95
C ASN A 53 1.39 -1.44 28.67
N THR A 54 1.38 -1.06 29.95
CA THR A 54 2.59 -0.75 30.72
C THR A 54 3.55 -1.93 30.87
N GLY A 55 3.06 -3.17 30.72
CA GLY A 55 3.90 -4.38 30.79
C GLY A 55 4.83 -4.60 29.60
N LEU A 56 4.52 -4.06 28.42
CA LEU A 56 5.30 -4.31 27.18
C LEU A 56 6.61 -3.51 27.13
N ILE A 57 6.61 -2.31 27.73
CA ILE A 57 7.77 -1.41 27.73
C ILE A 57 8.91 -1.96 28.61
N ILE A 58 8.58 -2.63 29.72
CA ILE A 58 9.59 -3.18 30.64
C ILE A 58 10.25 -4.45 30.05
N GLY A 59 9.54 -5.20 29.20
CA GLY A 59 10.09 -6.41 28.56
C GLY A 59 11.18 -6.14 27.53
N LEU A 60 11.09 -5.03 26.78
CA LEU A 60 12.04 -4.68 25.71
C LEU A 60 13.44 -4.31 26.22
N ALA A 61 13.54 -3.72 27.42
CA ALA A 61 14.82 -3.24 27.96
C ALA A 61 15.78 -4.38 28.37
N ALA A 62 15.25 -5.53 28.82
CA ALA A 62 16.09 -6.68 29.22
C ALA A 62 16.52 -7.56 28.03
N GLY A 63 15.70 -7.64 26.97
CA GLY A 63 16.01 -8.44 25.77
C GLY A 63 17.07 -7.81 24.86
N GLY A 64 17.13 -6.47 24.78
CA GLY A 64 18.02 -5.77 23.85
C GLY A 64 19.52 -6.02 24.10
N ALA A 65 19.95 -6.13 25.37
CA ALA A 65 21.37 -6.31 25.70
C ALA A 65 21.94 -7.65 25.23
N ALA A 66 21.14 -8.72 25.29
CA ALA A 66 21.57 -10.04 24.83
C ALA A 66 21.69 -10.10 23.29
N LEU A 67 20.76 -9.46 22.58
CA LEU A 67 20.75 -9.44 21.12
C LEU A 67 21.94 -8.68 20.54
N VAL A 68 22.30 -7.53 21.13
CA VAL A 68 23.48 -6.75 20.73
C VAL A 68 24.77 -7.57 20.88
N LEU A 69 24.92 -8.34 21.96
CA LEU A 69 26.10 -9.20 22.14
C LEU A 69 26.22 -10.27 21.06
N VAL A 70 25.11 -10.89 20.63
CA VAL A 70 25.10 -11.91 19.58
C VAL A 70 25.51 -11.30 18.23
N VAL A 71 24.98 -10.12 17.88
CA VAL A 71 25.31 -9.43 16.62
C VAL A 71 26.80 -9.08 16.55
N VAL A 72 27.40 -8.59 17.64
CA VAL A 72 28.83 -8.26 17.70
C VAL A 72 29.71 -9.50 17.46
N VAL A 73 29.33 -10.67 18.01
CA VAL A 73 30.08 -11.92 17.79
C VAL A 73 30.05 -12.33 16.31
N ILE A 74 28.89 -12.28 15.66
CA ILE A 74 28.73 -12.64 14.24
C ILE A 74 29.58 -11.72 13.35
N LEU A 75 29.57 -10.42 13.62
CA LEU A 75 30.35 -9.42 12.86
C LEU A 75 31.86 -9.68 12.94
N VAL A 76 32.37 -10.08 14.10
CA VAL A 76 33.80 -10.41 14.27
C VAL A 76 34.18 -11.67 13.48
N PHE A 77 33.30 -12.66 13.39
CA PHE A 77 33.55 -13.86 12.58
C PHE A 77 33.51 -13.58 11.07
N ALA A 78 32.56 -12.75 10.61
CA ALA A 78 32.44 -12.40 9.20
C ALA A 78 33.66 -11.58 8.70
N LEU A 79 34.17 -10.65 9.52
CA LEU A 79 35.31 -9.80 9.13
C LEU A 79 36.67 -10.54 9.13
N ASN A 80 36.79 -11.64 9.86
CA ASN A 80 38.04 -12.41 9.95
C ASN A 80 38.09 -13.65 9.03
N GLY A 81 37.02 -13.96 8.29
CA GLY A 81 36.78 -15.29 7.71
C GLY A 81 36.66 -15.39 6.18
N GLY A 82 37.34 -14.58 5.36
CA GLY A 82 37.18 -14.70 3.90
C GLY A 82 38.35 -14.20 3.04
N ARG A 83 39.35 -15.07 2.83
CA ARG A 83 40.23 -15.05 1.65
C ARG A 83 40.19 -16.46 1.05
N ASP A 84 39.37 -16.66 0.04
CA ASP A 84 39.47 -17.81 -0.85
C ASP A 84 39.46 -17.31 -2.29
N ASP A 85 40.64 -17.41 -2.90
CA ASP A 85 40.88 -17.19 -4.33
C ASP A 85 40.22 -18.33 -5.12
N ASN A 86 39.37 -18.03 -6.11
CA ASN A 86 38.99 -19.03 -7.11
C ASN A 86 38.93 -18.45 -8.53
N GLN A 87 39.58 -19.21 -9.41
CA GLN A 87 40.17 -18.83 -10.67
C GLN A 87 39.42 -19.50 -11.84
N ALA A 88 39.10 -18.69 -12.86
CA ALA A 88 39.07 -18.94 -14.31
C ALA A 88 38.16 -20.01 -14.99
N GLY A 89 37.69 -19.59 -16.19
CA GLY A 89 37.31 -20.41 -17.36
C GLY A 89 35.82 -20.26 -17.72
N GLY A 90 35.35 -19.73 -18.85
CA GLY A 90 35.92 -19.48 -20.17
C GLY A 90 35.23 -20.39 -21.18
N GLU A 91 34.30 -19.88 -22.01
CA GLU A 91 34.03 -20.45 -23.34
C GLU A 91 33.26 -19.53 -24.29
N THR A 92 33.65 -19.57 -25.55
CA THR A 92 33.25 -18.74 -26.69
C THR A 92 32.44 -19.60 -27.66
N GLY A 93 31.32 -19.11 -28.19
CA GLY A 93 30.61 -19.80 -29.29
C GLY A 93 29.48 -18.97 -29.90
N GLY A 94 29.67 -18.54 -31.16
CA GLY A 94 28.73 -17.69 -31.90
C GLY A 94 27.65 -18.44 -32.69
N GLY A 95 26.63 -17.70 -33.13
CA GLY A 95 25.61 -18.13 -34.09
C GLY A 95 24.63 -17.01 -34.45
N THR A 96 24.64 -16.60 -35.71
CA THR A 96 23.92 -15.44 -36.29
C THR A 96 22.47 -15.78 -36.69
N SER A 97 21.52 -14.87 -36.45
CA SER A 97 20.37 -14.58 -37.32
C SER A 97 19.74 -13.22 -36.95
N PRO A 98 19.47 -12.31 -37.91
CA PRO A 98 18.93 -10.99 -37.61
C PRO A 98 17.39 -11.06 -37.54
N THR A 99 16.86 -11.29 -36.34
CA THR A 99 15.48 -10.96 -36.01
C THR A 99 15.52 -9.66 -35.23
N THR A 100 14.86 -8.61 -35.74
CA THR A 100 14.70 -7.33 -35.04
C THR A 100 13.69 -7.49 -33.89
N SER A 101 14.09 -8.26 -32.89
CA SER A 101 13.51 -8.25 -31.56
C SER A 101 14.37 -7.32 -30.72
N LYS A 102 13.74 -6.38 -30.01
CA LYS A 102 14.38 -5.51 -29.04
C LYS A 102 14.78 -6.38 -27.84
N THR A 103 15.87 -7.13 -27.99
CA THR A 103 16.48 -7.94 -26.93
C THR A 103 17.08 -6.97 -25.91
N ARG A 104 16.32 -6.67 -24.85
CA ARG A 104 16.88 -6.15 -23.59
C ARG A 104 17.89 -7.21 -23.14
N PRO A 105 19.15 -6.85 -22.83
CA PRO A 105 20.15 -7.82 -22.41
C PRO A 105 19.67 -8.50 -21.13
N THR A 106 19.46 -9.81 -21.19
CA THR A 106 19.28 -10.65 -20.00
C THR A 106 20.64 -10.73 -19.31
N THR A 107 20.88 -9.82 -18.38
CA THR A 107 22.06 -9.85 -17.52
C THR A 107 21.88 -10.99 -16.54
N THR A 108 22.60 -12.09 -16.74
CA THR A 108 22.71 -13.17 -15.76
C THR A 108 23.55 -12.69 -14.58
N SER A 109 22.92 -12.03 -13.63
CA SER A 109 23.53 -11.66 -12.35
C SER A 109 23.35 -12.82 -11.36
N SER A 110 24.37 -13.66 -11.26
CA SER A 110 24.60 -14.53 -10.10
C SER A 110 25.41 -13.77 -9.07
N GLU A 111 24.76 -12.90 -8.30
CA GLU A 111 25.24 -12.42 -7.01
C GLU A 111 24.04 -12.33 -6.09
N THR A 112 24.25 -12.60 -4.80
CA THR A 112 23.25 -12.82 -3.75
C THR A 112 22.51 -11.53 -3.33
N GLY A 113 21.99 -10.79 -4.31
CA GLY A 113 20.89 -9.85 -4.18
C GLY A 113 19.73 -10.38 -5.02
N SER A 114 18.51 -10.03 -4.68
CA SER A 114 17.29 -10.47 -5.40
C SER A 114 17.32 -10.19 -6.92
N GLY A 115 18.25 -9.36 -7.41
CA GLY A 115 18.35 -8.93 -8.80
C GLY A 115 17.27 -7.94 -9.21
N ILE A 116 16.40 -7.54 -8.26
CA ILE A 116 15.27 -6.64 -8.48
C ILE A 116 15.71 -5.22 -8.21
N GLU A 117 15.59 -4.36 -9.22
CA GLU A 117 15.99 -2.96 -9.17
C GLU A 117 14.76 -2.03 -9.20
N VAL A 118 14.98 -0.74 -8.93
CA VAL A 118 13.94 0.29 -9.09
C VAL A 118 13.53 0.37 -10.57
N GLY A 119 12.23 0.35 -10.83
CA GLY A 119 11.60 0.34 -12.14
C GLY A 119 11.31 -1.05 -12.71
N ASP A 120 11.70 -2.12 -12.00
CA ASP A 120 11.26 -3.46 -12.36
C ASP A 120 9.84 -3.71 -11.84
N CYS A 121 9.06 -4.48 -12.61
CA CYS A 121 7.73 -4.92 -12.20
C CYS A 121 7.79 -6.36 -11.71
N VAL A 122 6.93 -6.68 -10.75
CA VAL A 122 7.03 -7.91 -9.97
C VAL A 122 5.65 -8.48 -9.67
N ALA A 123 5.58 -9.79 -9.63
CA ALA A 123 4.46 -10.54 -9.08
C ALA A 123 4.74 -10.94 -7.63
N LEU A 124 3.73 -10.86 -6.77
CA LEU A 124 3.76 -11.39 -5.41
C LEU A 124 3.10 -12.76 -5.35
N SER A 125 3.69 -13.67 -4.58
CA SER A 125 3.11 -15.02 -4.43
C SER A 125 1.80 -15.05 -3.62
N VAL A 126 1.61 -14.10 -2.69
CA VAL A 126 0.45 -14.02 -1.78
C VAL A 126 0.21 -12.59 -1.29
N GLN A 127 -1.02 -12.30 -0.84
CA GLN A 127 -1.44 -10.97 -0.37
C GLN A 127 -0.67 -10.46 0.86
N SER A 128 -0.07 -11.33 1.66
CA SER A 128 0.75 -10.90 2.81
C SER A 128 2.15 -10.40 2.44
N GLY A 129 2.46 -10.32 1.14
CA GLY A 129 3.82 -10.17 0.63
C GLY A 129 4.60 -11.49 0.61
N GLY A 130 5.90 -11.43 0.33
CA GLY A 130 6.75 -12.63 0.28
C GLY A 130 7.77 -12.59 -0.86
N SER A 131 7.90 -13.71 -1.56
CA SER A 131 8.80 -13.79 -2.72
C SER A 131 8.33 -12.88 -3.85
N LEU A 132 9.28 -12.23 -4.48
CA LEU A 132 9.08 -11.40 -5.67
C LEU A 132 9.57 -12.16 -6.90
N THR A 133 8.78 -12.15 -7.97
CA THR A 133 9.17 -12.67 -9.29
C THR A 133 9.11 -11.52 -10.28
N GLU A 134 10.20 -11.23 -10.99
CA GLU A 134 10.22 -10.17 -12.01
C GLU A 134 9.28 -10.54 -13.18
N GLU A 135 8.45 -9.60 -13.59
CA GLU A 135 7.50 -9.73 -14.70
C GLU A 135 7.54 -8.48 -15.59
N PRO A 136 7.12 -8.56 -16.87
CA PRO A 136 7.03 -7.39 -17.73
C PRO A 136 6.01 -6.38 -17.21
N CYS A 137 6.40 -5.12 -17.04
CA CYS A 137 5.48 -4.06 -16.64
C CYS A 137 4.26 -3.93 -17.57
N GLY A 138 3.08 -3.73 -16.97
CA GLY A 138 1.78 -3.70 -17.64
C GLY A 138 1.27 -5.07 -18.10
N SER A 139 1.91 -6.16 -17.70
CA SER A 139 1.41 -7.51 -17.98
C SER A 139 0.22 -7.86 -17.08
N ALA A 140 -0.47 -8.96 -17.38
CA ALA A 140 -1.55 -9.44 -16.51
C ALA A 140 -1.01 -10.04 -15.19
N ASP A 141 0.26 -10.45 -15.18
CA ASP A 141 0.90 -11.17 -14.08
C ASP A 141 1.72 -10.25 -13.17
N SER A 142 2.06 -9.04 -13.61
CA SER A 142 2.81 -8.06 -12.81
C SER A 142 1.88 -7.27 -11.89
N ASP A 143 2.00 -7.51 -10.58
CA ASP A 143 1.17 -6.88 -9.56
C ASP A 143 1.66 -5.46 -9.22
N TYR A 144 2.97 -5.27 -9.17
CA TYR A 144 3.61 -4.06 -8.63
C TYR A 144 4.80 -3.59 -9.46
N GLU A 145 5.09 -2.29 -9.41
CA GLU A 145 6.35 -1.67 -9.83
C GLU A 145 7.18 -1.30 -8.60
N ILE A 146 8.48 -1.62 -8.61
CA ILE A 146 9.41 -1.24 -7.54
C ILE A 146 9.84 0.21 -7.72
N VAL A 147 9.57 1.05 -6.73
CA VAL A 147 9.87 2.49 -6.80
C VAL A 147 11.01 2.91 -5.89
N GLU A 148 11.31 2.12 -4.85
CA GLU A 148 12.46 2.33 -3.98
C GLU A 148 12.92 0.98 -3.38
N VAL A 149 14.22 0.81 -3.19
CA VAL A 149 14.79 -0.36 -2.50
C VAL A 149 15.65 0.13 -1.34
N LYS A 150 15.41 -0.40 -0.14
CA LYS A 150 16.12 -0.07 1.09
C LYS A 150 16.74 -1.32 1.68
N SER A 151 17.99 -1.23 2.11
CA SER A 151 18.61 -2.32 2.85
C SER A 151 17.99 -2.49 4.24
N GLY A 152 17.78 -3.74 4.64
CA GLY A 152 17.12 -4.11 5.90
C GLY A 152 15.63 -4.39 5.74
N GLU A 153 15.00 -4.83 6.83
CA GLU A 153 13.61 -5.31 6.86
C GLU A 153 12.65 -4.30 7.55
N ASP A 154 12.85 -3.00 7.35
CA ASP A 154 11.98 -1.96 7.91
C ASP A 154 10.83 -1.60 6.97
N LYS A 155 9.70 -2.31 7.13
CA LYS A 155 8.47 -2.06 6.38
C LYS A 155 7.91 -0.64 6.53
N ASN A 156 8.27 0.09 7.57
CA ASN A 156 7.83 1.48 7.76
C ASN A 156 8.66 2.46 6.93
N GLY A 157 9.69 1.98 6.24
CA GLY A 157 10.55 2.79 5.39
C GLY A 157 9.84 3.34 4.15
N CYS A 158 8.65 2.85 3.79
CA CYS A 158 7.92 3.24 2.58
C CYS A 158 6.71 4.13 2.92
N PRO A 159 6.89 5.45 3.12
CA PRO A 159 5.76 6.33 3.36
C PRO A 159 4.86 6.37 2.12
N ASP A 160 3.55 6.19 2.33
CA ASP A 160 2.50 6.28 1.29
C ASP A 160 2.55 5.21 0.17
N ASN A 161 3.47 4.24 0.27
CA ASN A 161 3.65 3.14 -0.67
C ASN A 161 3.47 1.78 0.03
N TYR A 162 3.17 0.74 -0.73
CA TYR A 162 3.21 -0.62 -0.19
C TYR A 162 4.65 -1.04 0.07
N SER A 163 4.84 -1.91 1.06
CA SER A 163 6.16 -2.45 1.40
C SER A 163 6.17 -3.97 1.43
N ASN A 164 7.22 -4.55 0.86
CA ASN A 164 7.52 -5.97 0.98
C ASN A 164 8.98 -6.17 1.39
N THR A 165 9.25 -7.21 2.17
CA THR A 165 10.60 -7.57 2.60
C THR A 165 11.02 -8.86 1.91
N TYR A 166 12.12 -8.81 1.16
CA TYR A 166 12.63 -9.96 0.43
C TYR A 166 14.15 -9.95 0.40
N SER A 167 14.76 -11.11 0.70
CA SER A 167 16.23 -11.26 0.70
C SER A 167 16.98 -10.25 1.61
N GLY A 168 16.36 -9.77 2.68
CA GLY A 168 16.96 -8.82 3.63
C GLY A 168 16.86 -7.35 3.21
N ASP A 169 16.17 -7.05 2.12
CA ASP A 169 15.86 -5.69 1.67
C ASP A 169 14.35 -5.42 1.77
N THR A 170 13.98 -4.15 1.89
CA THR A 170 12.62 -3.63 1.84
C THR A 170 12.39 -2.94 0.50
N TYR A 171 11.34 -3.36 -0.19
CA TYR A 171 10.93 -2.83 -1.49
C TYR A 171 9.71 -1.97 -1.27
N CYS A 172 9.81 -0.69 -1.61
CA CYS A 172 8.66 0.20 -1.72
C CYS A 172 8.10 0.05 -3.12
N MET A 173 6.80 -0.20 -3.21
CA MET A 173 6.17 -0.60 -4.45
C MET A 173 4.80 0.05 -4.62
N VAL A 174 4.45 0.28 -5.88
CA VAL A 174 3.16 0.83 -6.31
C VAL A 174 2.48 -0.15 -7.25
N LEU A 175 1.16 -0.05 -7.40
CA LEU A 175 0.42 -0.99 -8.24
C LEU A 175 0.75 -0.84 -9.73
N ASP A 176 1.07 -1.95 -10.39
CA ASP A 176 1.24 -2.02 -11.86
C ASP A 176 -0.09 -2.42 -12.52
N VAL A 177 -0.99 -1.46 -12.63
CA VAL A 177 -2.36 -1.69 -13.10
C VAL A 177 -2.74 -0.83 -14.30
N VAL A 178 -3.56 -1.39 -15.17
CA VAL A 178 -4.23 -0.68 -16.27
C VAL A 178 -5.75 -0.80 -16.16
N VAL A 179 -6.46 0.09 -16.86
CA VAL A 179 -7.93 0.05 -16.89
C VAL A 179 -8.42 -1.30 -17.43
N GLY A 180 -9.28 -1.95 -16.66
CA GLY A 180 -9.84 -3.26 -16.96
C GLY A 180 -9.22 -4.41 -16.18
N ASP A 181 -8.05 -4.21 -15.56
CA ASP A 181 -7.44 -5.20 -14.67
C ASP A 181 -8.35 -5.51 -13.50
N CYS A 182 -8.33 -6.76 -13.04
CA CYS A 182 -9.11 -7.19 -11.89
C CYS A 182 -8.20 -7.44 -10.69
N LEU A 183 -8.69 -7.06 -9.52
CA LEU A 183 -7.95 -7.12 -8.27
C LEU A 183 -8.68 -7.99 -7.25
N THR A 184 -7.92 -8.55 -6.32
CA THR A 184 -8.48 -9.03 -5.06
C THR A 184 -9.18 -7.89 -4.32
N GLY A 185 -10.19 -8.22 -3.51
CA GLY A 185 -10.99 -7.20 -2.81
C GLY A 185 -10.17 -6.27 -1.94
N TYR A 186 -10.56 -4.99 -1.90
CA TYR A 186 -9.98 -4.01 -0.99
C TYR A 186 -9.98 -4.48 0.47
N SER A 187 -8.87 -4.19 1.16
CA SER A 187 -8.69 -4.46 2.59
C SER A 187 -8.23 -3.19 3.29
N GLU A 188 -8.80 -2.91 4.47
CA GLU A 188 -8.32 -1.86 5.37
C GLU A 188 -7.08 -2.29 6.17
N ASP A 189 -6.75 -3.58 6.17
CA ASP A 189 -5.54 -4.12 6.78
C ASP A 189 -4.34 -3.86 5.87
N ASP A 190 -3.39 -3.06 6.35
CA ASP A 190 -2.18 -2.66 5.65
C ASP A 190 -1.21 -3.83 5.39
N SER A 191 -1.42 -4.97 6.04
CA SER A 191 -0.70 -6.21 5.78
C SER A 191 -1.25 -7.03 4.61
N VAL A 192 -2.39 -6.62 4.04
CA VAL A 192 -3.05 -7.28 2.91
C VAL A 192 -2.90 -6.43 1.66
N LEU A 193 -2.04 -6.90 0.78
CA LEU A 193 -1.70 -6.26 -0.49
C LEU A 193 -2.70 -6.70 -1.58
N PRO A 194 -3.31 -5.77 -2.32
CA PRO A 194 -4.17 -6.13 -3.44
C PRO A 194 -3.36 -6.81 -4.55
N LEU A 195 -3.77 -8.00 -5.00
CA LEU A 195 -3.12 -8.69 -6.10
C LEU A 195 -3.97 -8.60 -7.36
N LYS A 196 -3.31 -8.64 -8.52
CA LYS A 196 -4.00 -8.84 -9.78
C LYS A 196 -4.45 -10.28 -9.90
N GLU A 197 -5.63 -10.44 -10.45
CA GLU A 197 -6.27 -11.73 -10.64
C GLU A 197 -6.87 -11.77 -12.03
N GLU A 198 -6.97 -12.96 -12.62
CA GLU A 198 -7.77 -13.13 -13.81
C GLU A 198 -9.22 -12.70 -13.50
N CYS A 199 -9.83 -11.86 -14.34
CA CYS A 199 -11.19 -11.38 -14.08
C CYS A 199 -12.24 -12.51 -13.96
N ALA A 200 -11.98 -13.68 -14.52
CA ALA A 200 -12.85 -14.86 -14.35
C ALA A 200 -12.69 -15.54 -12.97
N SER A 201 -11.60 -15.26 -12.26
CA SER A 201 -11.32 -15.78 -10.91
C SER A 201 -12.42 -15.36 -9.92
N PRO A 202 -12.88 -16.25 -9.03
CA PRO A 202 -13.76 -15.88 -7.93
C PRO A 202 -13.04 -15.00 -6.88
N ALA A 203 -11.70 -14.97 -6.88
CA ALA A 203 -10.93 -14.10 -6.00
C ALA A 203 -10.87 -12.65 -6.50
N ALA A 204 -11.09 -12.42 -7.80
CA ALA A 204 -11.22 -11.09 -8.38
C ALA A 204 -12.56 -10.45 -7.96
N VAL A 205 -12.51 -9.49 -7.05
CA VAL A 205 -13.69 -8.79 -6.52
C VAL A 205 -13.84 -7.42 -7.16
N ASP A 206 -12.72 -6.73 -7.40
CA ASP A 206 -12.70 -5.37 -7.90
C ASP A 206 -12.15 -5.33 -9.34
N GLN A 207 -12.53 -4.30 -10.09
CA GLN A 207 -12.00 -4.00 -11.42
C GLN A 207 -11.54 -2.54 -11.48
N VAL A 208 -10.34 -2.32 -12.02
CA VAL A 208 -9.76 -0.99 -12.21
C VAL A 208 -10.55 -0.25 -13.29
N THR A 209 -11.15 0.88 -12.92
CA THR A 209 -11.98 1.69 -13.80
C THR A 209 -11.24 2.90 -14.37
N LYS A 210 -10.20 3.37 -13.67
CA LYS A 210 -9.38 4.52 -14.08
C LYS A 210 -8.00 4.48 -13.42
N VAL A 211 -7.01 5.01 -14.14
CA VAL A 211 -5.60 5.13 -13.77
C VAL A 211 -5.20 6.56 -14.14
N ASP A 212 -4.68 7.35 -13.19
CA ASP A 212 -4.35 8.77 -13.38
C ASP A 212 -3.10 9.15 -12.60
N THR A 213 -2.28 10.07 -13.12
CA THR A 213 -1.06 10.55 -12.45
C THR A 213 -1.34 11.63 -11.39
N ASN A 214 -2.60 12.05 -11.22
CA ASN A 214 -3.00 12.91 -10.12
C ASN A 214 -3.26 12.04 -8.87
N PRO A 215 -2.53 12.24 -7.75
CA PRO A 215 -2.67 11.42 -6.55
C PRO A 215 -3.93 11.76 -5.73
N THR A 216 -4.67 12.82 -6.10
CA THR A 216 -5.87 13.30 -5.39
C THR A 216 -7.10 12.54 -5.86
N ALA A 217 -7.41 11.43 -5.20
CA ALA A 217 -8.46 10.51 -5.63
C ALA A 217 -9.84 11.17 -5.78
N GLU A 218 -10.21 12.12 -4.94
CA GLU A 218 -11.51 12.80 -5.00
C GLU A 218 -11.70 13.63 -6.29
N GLN A 219 -10.60 13.97 -6.96
CA GLN A 219 -10.63 14.66 -8.26
C GLN A 219 -10.67 13.68 -9.44
N VAL A 220 -10.26 12.43 -9.21
CA VAL A 220 -10.00 11.44 -10.25
C VAL A 220 -11.11 10.40 -10.31
N CYS A 221 -11.47 9.84 -9.16
CA CYS A 221 -12.41 8.73 -8.98
C CYS A 221 -13.82 9.24 -8.74
N LYS A 222 -14.82 8.41 -9.06
CA LYS A 222 -16.22 8.74 -8.78
C LYS A 222 -16.52 8.55 -7.28
N PRO A 223 -17.52 9.25 -6.71
CA PRO A 223 -17.87 9.13 -5.29
C PRO A 223 -18.20 7.71 -4.81
N GLU A 224 -18.65 6.83 -5.70
CA GLU A 224 -18.98 5.43 -5.42
C GLU A 224 -17.83 4.44 -5.66
N GLU A 225 -16.69 4.90 -6.18
CA GLU A 225 -15.52 4.06 -6.44
C GLU A 225 -14.59 4.01 -5.23
N GLY A 226 -13.89 2.90 -5.05
CA GLY A 226 -12.71 2.82 -4.19
C GLY A 226 -11.47 3.33 -4.93
N TRP A 227 -10.39 3.60 -4.19
CA TRP A 227 -9.13 4.03 -4.80
C TRP A 227 -7.89 3.61 -4.01
N TYR A 228 -6.79 3.48 -4.74
CA TYR A 228 -5.42 3.46 -4.21
C TYR A 228 -4.70 4.70 -4.70
N SER A 229 -4.02 5.43 -3.80
CA SER A 229 -3.26 6.63 -4.12
C SER A 229 -1.84 6.52 -3.59
N PHE A 230 -0.88 6.90 -4.42
CA PHE A 230 0.54 6.89 -4.16
C PHE A 230 1.09 8.30 -4.39
N GLN A 231 2.03 8.75 -3.56
CA GLN A 231 2.60 10.10 -3.65
C GLN A 231 3.89 10.13 -4.49
N ASP A 232 4.65 9.05 -4.52
CA ASP A 232 5.93 8.98 -5.22
C ASP A 232 6.17 7.57 -5.83
N PRO A 233 6.03 7.41 -7.16
CA PRO A 233 5.54 8.40 -8.12
C PRO A 233 4.04 8.72 -7.88
N PRO A 234 3.58 9.94 -8.19
CA PRO A 234 2.19 10.32 -7.98
C PRO A 234 1.27 9.54 -8.92
N PHE A 235 0.38 8.75 -8.33
CA PHE A 235 -0.51 7.87 -9.07
C PHE A 235 -1.79 7.58 -8.28
N THR A 236 -2.93 7.48 -8.97
CA THR A 236 -4.20 6.99 -8.41
C THR A 236 -4.82 5.93 -9.33
N ALA A 237 -5.17 4.79 -8.75
CA ALA A 237 -6.01 3.76 -9.36
C ALA A 237 -7.40 3.78 -8.73
N CYS A 238 -8.43 4.02 -9.54
CA CYS A 238 -9.83 3.90 -9.13
C CYS A 238 -10.35 2.49 -9.44
N PHE A 239 -11.18 1.93 -8.57
CA PHE A 239 -11.77 0.62 -8.76
C PHE A 239 -13.23 0.57 -8.31
N ALA A 240 -13.97 -0.38 -8.88
CA ALA A 240 -15.35 -0.67 -8.51
C ALA A 240 -15.57 -2.18 -8.53
N ASP A 241 -16.70 -2.63 -7.96
CA ASP A 241 -17.12 -4.03 -8.03
C ASP A 241 -17.02 -4.55 -9.48
N LYS A 242 -16.34 -5.68 -9.62
CA LYS A 242 -16.20 -6.35 -10.91
C LYS A 242 -17.57 -6.69 -11.48
N LYS A 243 -17.81 -6.29 -12.73
CA LYS A 243 -19.05 -6.66 -13.43
C LYS A 243 -19.01 -8.13 -13.82
N PRO A 244 -20.12 -8.87 -13.69
CA PRO A 244 -20.21 -10.21 -14.25
C PRO A 244 -19.99 -10.15 -15.77
N ALA A 245 -19.15 -11.04 -16.27
CA ALA A 245 -18.84 -11.19 -17.69
C ALA A 245 -20.06 -11.67 -18.50
#